data_AF-A0A7R9USB5-F1
#
_entry.id   AF-A0A7R9USB5-F1
#
_cell.length_a   1.000
_cell.length_b   1.000
_cell.length_c   1.000
_cell.angle_alpha   90.00
_cell.angle_beta   90.00
_cell.angle_gamma   90.00
#
_symmetry.space_group_name_H-M   'P 1'
#
loop_
_entity.id
_entity.type
_entity.pdbx_description
1 polymer ?
#
loop_
_entity_poly.entity_id
_entity_poly.type
_entity_poly.pdbx_seq_one_letter_code
_entity_poly.pdbx_strand_id
1 'polypeptide(L)'
;GGDGDGDGGGDGGDDGGDGGVDLGAQPPRAGALRELWDEEAVRQISRMPSVERAIAIGTVFAAAVRTASRGYASTATRELVRRLQAHGIRARPLGNVVYMMCSPTTDPL
;
A
#
# COMPACT_ATOMS: atom_id res chain seq x y z
N GLY A 1 -28.72 35.84 62.98
CA GLY A 1 -27.40 36.32 62.53
C GLY A 1 -26.72 35.17 61.84
N GLY A 2 -26.09 35.33 60.69
CA GLY A 2 -25.94 36.44 59.74
C GLY A 2 -25.54 35.76 58.41
N ASP A 3 -26.07 36.15 57.25
CA ASP A 3 -25.64 37.26 56.39
C ASP A 3 -24.20 37.11 55.85
N GLY A 4 -24.03 37.14 54.53
CA GLY A 4 -22.73 37.44 53.91
C GLY A 4 -22.49 36.86 52.52
N ASP A 5 -22.79 37.66 51.50
CA ASP A 5 -22.46 37.54 50.06
C ASP A 5 -20.94 37.61 49.74
N GLY A 6 -20.56 37.29 48.48
CA GLY A 6 -19.44 37.99 47.82
C GLY A 6 -18.54 37.19 46.87
N ASP A 7 -18.55 37.61 45.60
CA ASP A 7 -17.76 37.21 44.43
C ASP A 7 -16.22 37.37 44.51
N GLY A 8 -15.49 36.71 43.60
CA GLY A 8 -14.12 37.07 43.19
C GLY A 8 -13.49 36.09 42.18
N GLY A 9 -13.18 36.58 40.97
CA GLY A 9 -12.57 35.82 39.86
C GLY A 9 -11.09 36.10 39.56
N GLY A 10 -10.60 35.49 38.46
CA GLY A 10 -9.31 35.71 37.76
C GLY A 10 -8.08 35.04 38.41
N ASP A 11 -7.03 34.56 37.75
CA ASP A 11 -6.58 34.53 36.34
C ASP A 11 -5.34 33.60 36.27
N GLY A 12 -5.03 33.04 35.09
CA GLY A 12 -3.65 32.84 34.61
C GLY A 12 -2.95 31.50 34.87
N GLY A 13 -2.50 30.86 33.79
CA GLY A 13 -1.67 29.66 33.84
C GLY A 13 -1.53 29.00 32.48
N ASP A 14 -0.96 29.72 31.51
CA ASP A 14 -0.68 29.28 30.14
C ASP A 14 0.52 28.32 30.13
N ASP A 15 0.29 27.02 30.29
CA ASP A 15 1.35 26.02 30.10
C ASP A 15 1.45 25.64 28.63
N GLY A 16 2.42 26.27 27.96
CA GLY A 16 2.82 26.00 26.59
C GLY A 16 3.17 24.54 26.36
N GLY A 17 2.31 23.86 25.61
CA GLY A 17 2.60 22.55 25.01
C GLY A 17 3.42 22.73 23.73
N ASP A 18 4.67 22.30 23.79
CA ASP A 18 5.66 22.21 22.73
C ASP A 18 5.05 21.76 21.39
N GLY A 19 5.13 22.64 20.38
CA GLY A 19 4.71 22.39 19.01
C GLY A 19 5.66 21.44 18.29
N GLY A 20 5.71 20.19 18.74
CA GLY A 20 6.26 19.09 17.97
C GLY A 20 5.33 18.81 16.79
N VAL A 21 5.72 19.26 15.60
CA VAL A 21 5.13 18.79 14.35
C VAL A 21 5.45 17.31 14.19
N ASP A 22 4.57 16.46 14.72
CA ASP A 22 4.56 15.05 14.38
C ASP A 22 4.17 14.94 12.89
N LEU A 23 5.19 14.82 12.02
CA LEU A 23 5.03 14.40 10.64
C LEU A 23 4.67 12.91 10.52
N GLY A 24 4.30 12.28 11.64
CA GLY A 24 3.73 10.95 11.75
C GLY A 24 2.54 10.80 10.82
N ALA A 25 2.74 9.94 9.82
CA ALA A 25 1.78 9.39 8.89
C ALA A 25 0.31 9.71 9.21
N GLN A 26 -0.30 10.57 8.39
CA GLN A 26 -1.73 10.81 8.46
C GLN A 26 -2.49 9.47 8.46
N PRO A 27 -3.46 9.26 9.37
CA PRO A 27 -4.30 8.07 9.30
C PRO A 27 -4.96 8.02 7.92
N PRO A 28 -5.02 6.84 7.28
CA PRO A 28 -5.61 6.74 5.95
C PRO A 28 -7.03 7.30 6.01
N ARG A 29 -7.32 8.28 5.14
CA ARG A 29 -8.67 8.84 5.02
C ARG A 29 -9.65 7.68 4.83
N ALA A 30 -10.84 7.75 5.45
CA ALA A 30 -11.85 6.71 5.27
C ALA A 30 -12.13 6.52 3.76
N GLY A 31 -11.66 5.40 3.20
CA GLY A 31 -11.73 5.08 1.77
C GLY A 31 -10.42 5.21 0.97
N ALA A 32 -9.31 5.63 1.57
CA ALA A 32 -7.99 5.62 0.92
C ALA A 32 -7.46 4.19 0.83
N LEU A 33 -7.17 3.75 -0.39
CA LEU A 33 -6.54 2.46 -0.64
C LEU A 33 -5.10 2.53 -0.12
N ARG A 34 -4.77 1.76 0.91
CA ARG A 34 -3.37 1.66 1.38
C ARG A 34 -2.54 1.01 0.29
N GLU A 35 -1.53 1.72 -0.19
CA GLU A 35 -0.57 1.16 -1.13
C GLU A 35 0.35 0.20 -0.36
N LEU A 36 0.19 -1.10 -0.67
CA LEU A 36 0.97 -2.18 -0.07
C LEU A 36 2.14 -2.62 -0.96
N TRP A 37 2.25 -2.01 -2.14
CA TRP A 37 3.25 -2.31 -3.14
C TRP A 37 4.13 -1.09 -3.34
N ASP A 38 5.44 -1.29 -3.38
CA ASP A 38 6.40 -0.25 -3.75
C ASP A 38 6.11 0.24 -5.19
N GLU A 39 5.68 1.49 -5.32
CA GLU A 39 5.36 2.11 -6.59
C GLU A 39 6.55 2.12 -7.57
N GLU A 40 7.77 2.34 -7.07
CA GLU A 40 8.95 2.41 -7.91
C GLU A 40 9.31 1.02 -8.44
N ALA A 41 9.18 -0.02 -7.61
CA ALA A 41 9.31 -1.40 -8.07
C ALA A 41 8.27 -1.73 -9.16
N VAL A 42 7.00 -1.36 -8.96
CA VAL A 42 5.93 -1.58 -9.95
C VAL A 42 6.23 -0.82 -11.24
N ARG A 43 6.71 0.42 -11.14
CA ARG A 43 7.11 1.26 -12.28
C ARG A 43 8.28 0.65 -13.04
N GLN A 44 9.30 0.15 -12.35
CA GLN A 44 10.43 -0.55 -12.99
C GLN A 44 9.98 -1.82 -13.71
N ILE A 45 9.12 -2.62 -13.09
CA ILE A 45 8.56 -3.82 -13.73
C ILE A 45 7.75 -3.45 -14.98
N SER A 46 6.95 -2.38 -14.92
CA SER A 46 6.15 -1.92 -16.07
C SER A 46 7.00 -1.51 -17.29
N ARG A 47 8.25 -1.10 -17.06
CA ARG A 47 9.20 -0.66 -18.08
C ARG A 47 10.03 -1.80 -18.68
N MET A 48 9.93 -3.02 -18.13
CA MET A 48 10.66 -4.16 -18.68
C MET A 48 10.17 -4.51 -20.09
N PRO A 49 11.05 -4.79 -21.07
CA PRO A 49 10.64 -5.12 -22.44
C PRO A 49 9.72 -6.35 -22.52
N SER A 50 9.92 -7.29 -21.60
CA SER A 50 9.12 -8.51 -21.44
C SER A 50 7.75 -8.27 -20.81
N VAL A 51 7.44 -7.07 -20.33
CA VAL A 51 6.16 -6.72 -19.72
C VAL A 51 5.36 -5.84 -20.68
N GLU A 52 4.09 -6.19 -20.84
CA GLU A 52 3.12 -5.41 -21.62
C GLU A 52 2.44 -4.35 -20.75
N ARG A 53 2.10 -4.71 -19.51
CA ARG A 53 1.52 -3.81 -18.51
C ARG A 53 1.73 -4.39 -17.11
N ALA A 54 1.84 -3.53 -16.11
CA ALA A 54 1.80 -3.91 -14.69
C ALA A 54 0.81 -3.00 -13.97
N ILE A 55 0.07 -3.56 -13.02
CA ILE A 55 -0.85 -2.81 -12.14
C ILE A 55 -0.64 -3.29 -10.70
N ALA A 56 -0.79 -2.37 -9.76
CA ALA A 56 -0.90 -2.66 -8.34
C ALA A 56 -2.12 -1.90 -7.80
N ILE A 57 -3.04 -2.62 -7.15
CA ILE A 57 -4.23 -2.05 -6.52
C ILE A 57 -4.44 -2.76 -5.19
N GLY A 58 -4.20 -2.05 -4.10
CA GLY A 58 -4.39 -2.56 -2.74
C GLY A 58 -3.50 -3.76 -2.49
N THR A 59 -4.08 -4.91 -2.19
CA THR A 59 -3.33 -6.15 -1.95
C THR A 59 -2.93 -6.88 -3.22
N VAL A 60 -3.35 -6.43 -4.41
CA VAL A 60 -3.18 -7.18 -5.66
C VAL A 60 -2.11 -6.53 -6.55
N PHE A 61 -1.14 -7.33 -6.96
CA PHE A 61 -0.24 -6.99 -8.07
C PHE A 61 -0.50 -7.93 -9.25
N ALA A 62 -0.56 -7.37 -10.46
CA ALA A 62 -0.66 -8.15 -11.69
C ALA A 62 0.22 -7.56 -12.80
N ALA A 63 0.94 -8.44 -13.50
CA ALA A 63 1.76 -8.09 -14.65
C ALA A 63 1.42 -8.97 -15.85
N ALA A 64 1.10 -8.35 -16.99
CA ALA A 64 0.96 -9.04 -18.25
C ALA A 64 2.33 -9.15 -18.93
N VAL A 65 2.74 -10.36 -19.25
CA VAL A 65 3.97 -10.64 -19.99
C VAL A 65 3.70 -10.50 -21.48
N ARG A 66 4.65 -9.89 -22.19
CA ARG A 66 4.65 -9.76 -23.64
C ARG A 66 4.99 -11.10 -24.27
N THR A 67 4.10 -11.60 -25.11
CA THR A 67 4.23 -12.92 -25.74
C THR A 67 3.63 -12.88 -27.14
N ALA A 68 4.11 -13.75 -28.03
CA ALA A 68 3.53 -13.89 -29.36
C ALA A 68 2.09 -14.45 -29.32
N SER A 69 1.76 -15.21 -28.27
CA SER A 69 0.47 -15.87 -28.07
C SER A 69 -0.23 -15.28 -26.85
N ARG A 70 -1.18 -14.36 -27.08
CA ARG A 70 -1.96 -13.68 -26.02
C ARG A 70 -3.12 -14.54 -25.49
N GLY A 71 -3.57 -14.23 -24.28
CA GLY A 71 -4.77 -14.81 -23.68
C GLY A 71 -4.54 -16.11 -22.92
N TYR A 72 -5.63 -16.81 -22.59
CA TYR A 72 -5.65 -17.98 -21.70
C TYR A 72 -4.87 -19.21 -22.23
N ALA A 73 -4.65 -19.28 -23.55
CA ALA A 73 -3.86 -20.34 -24.15
C ALA A 73 -2.35 -20.16 -23.95
N SER A 74 -1.89 -19.01 -23.45
CA SER A 74 -0.48 -18.73 -23.23
C SER A 74 0.08 -19.48 -22.02
N THR A 75 1.12 -20.28 -22.24
CA THR A 75 1.89 -20.93 -21.15
C THR A 75 3.08 -20.09 -20.68
N ALA A 76 3.26 -18.88 -21.23
CA ALA A 76 4.44 -18.05 -21.01
C ALA A 76 4.69 -17.70 -19.53
N THR A 77 3.64 -17.66 -18.72
CA THR A 77 3.73 -17.32 -17.30
C THR A 77 4.06 -18.52 -16.41
N ARG A 78 3.96 -19.76 -16.90
CA ARG A 78 4.24 -20.96 -16.08
C ARG A 78 5.69 -21.00 -15.59
N GLU A 79 6.63 -20.72 -16.50
CA GLU A 79 8.05 -20.70 -16.16
C GLU A 79 8.38 -19.53 -15.21
N LEU A 80 7.78 -18.36 -15.46
CA LEU A 80 7.91 -17.21 -14.56
C LEU A 80 7.41 -17.53 -13.14
N VAL A 81 6.24 -18.17 -13.02
CA VAL A 81 5.69 -18.58 -11.72
C VAL A 81 6.60 -19.59 -11.02
N ARG A 82 7.19 -20.54 -11.75
CA ARG A 82 8.16 -21.49 -11.16
C ARG A 82 9.39 -20.80 -10.60
N ARG A 83 9.94 -19.82 -11.33
CA ARG A 83 11.08 -19.03 -10.87
C ARG A 83 10.73 -18.19 -9.64
N LEU A 84 9.59 -17.51 -9.66
CA LEU A 84 9.08 -16.77 -8.51
C LEU A 84 8.92 -17.68 -7.29
N GLN A 85 8.39 -18.89 -7.48
CA GLN A 85 8.24 -19.87 -6.41
C GLN A 85 9.58 -20.33 -5.82
N ALA A 86 10.61 -20.48 -6.65
CA ALA A 86 11.97 -20.77 -6.18
C ALA A 86 12.55 -19.64 -5.30
N HIS A 87 12.09 -18.41 -5.48
CA HIS A 87 12.40 -17.26 -4.62
C HIS A 87 11.40 -17.07 -3.46
N GLY A 88 10.53 -18.05 -3.18
CA GLY A 88 9.53 -17.99 -2.11
C GLY A 88 8.30 -17.15 -2.42
N ILE A 89 8.16 -16.64 -3.65
CA ILE A 89 7.03 -15.80 -4.07
C ILE A 89 5.94 -16.68 -4.67
N ARG A 90 4.77 -16.70 -4.02
CA ARG A 90 3.58 -17.38 -4.55
C ARG A 90 2.82 -16.48 -5.51
N ALA A 91 2.87 -16.84 -6.79
CA ALA A 91 2.10 -16.19 -7.84
C ALA A 91 1.19 -17.18 -8.56
N ARG A 92 0.14 -16.68 -9.20
CA ARG A 92 -0.80 -17.48 -10.00
C ARG A 92 -0.77 -17.03 -11.47
N PRO A 93 -0.62 -17.97 -12.41
CA PRO A 93 -0.73 -17.66 -13.83
C PRO A 93 -2.20 -17.53 -14.25
N LEU A 94 -2.47 -16.59 -15.16
CA LEU A 94 -3.74 -16.37 -15.83
C LEU A 94 -3.45 -16.03 -17.31
N GLY A 95 -3.27 -17.06 -18.14
CA GLY A 95 -2.79 -16.88 -19.51
C GLY A 95 -1.42 -16.20 -19.54
N ASN A 96 -1.32 -15.07 -20.24
CA ASN A 96 -0.09 -14.26 -20.25
C ASN A 96 0.05 -13.29 -19.06
N VAL A 97 -0.88 -13.30 -18.10
CA VAL A 97 -0.82 -12.48 -16.88
C VAL A 97 -0.32 -13.33 -15.70
N VAL A 98 0.57 -12.77 -14.90
CA VAL A 98 0.91 -13.29 -13.57
C VAL A 98 0.35 -12.35 -12.52
N TYR A 99 -0.29 -12.88 -11.49
CA TYR A 99 -0.78 -12.07 -10.37
C TYR A 99 -0.41 -12.69 -9.03
N MET A 100 -0.31 -11.83 -8.03
CA MET A 100 -0.04 -12.21 -6.65
C MET A 100 -0.77 -11.27 -5.71
N MET A 101 -1.01 -11.76 -4.49
CA MET A 101 -1.70 -11.00 -3.45
C MET A 101 -0.86 -11.01 -2.18
N CYS A 102 -0.77 -9.87 -1.51
CA CYS A 102 -0.19 -9.75 -0.18
C CYS A 102 -1.29 -9.77 0.90
N SER A 103 -0.92 -9.99 2.16
CA SER A 103 -1.86 -9.91 3.28
C SER A 103 -2.27 -8.44 3.48
N PRO A 104 -3.54 -8.14 3.82
CA PRO A 104 -3.93 -6.79 4.23
C PRO A 104 -3.19 -6.29 5.49
N THR A 105 -2.54 -7.19 6.22
CA THR A 105 -1.70 -6.90 7.39
C THR A 105 -0.20 -6.91 7.08
N THR A 106 0.20 -7.04 5.81
CA THR A 106 1.60 -6.93 5.41
C THR A 106 2.05 -5.48 5.57
N ASP A 107 3.19 -5.26 6.21
CA ASP A 107 3.80 -3.93 6.25
C ASP A 107 4.26 -3.53 4.84
N PRO A 108 3.96 -2.31 4.37
CA PRO A 108 4.50 -1.80 3.13
C PRO A 108 6.02 -1.75 3.26
N LEU A 109 6.70 -2.32 2.26
CA LEU A 109 8.16 -2.25 2.13
C LEU A 109 8.60 -0.84 1.75
#